data_AF-A0A3Q3A310-F1
#
_entry.id   AF-A0A3Q3A310-F1
#
_cell.length_a   1.000
_cell.length_b   1.000
_cell.length_c   1.000
_cell.angle_alpha   90.00
_cell.angle_beta   90.00
_cell.angle_gamma   90.00
#
_symmetry.space_group_name_H-M   'P 1'
#
loop_
_entity.id
_entity.type
_entity.pdbx_description
1 polymer ?
#
loop_
_entity_poly.entity_id
_entity_poly.type
_entity_poly.pdbx_seq_one_letter_code
_entity_poly.pdbx_strand_id
1 'polypeptide(L)'
;MASGGSGKSSGEGSSSPVSSSLQQRKRLSSICDACKAKVQLVADLLLLSSETRPVLTSEGVALADTFDQCRDTVIARTKELSILTHDIQSQLNMGRFTEVGDRLLEMADLVVSLTECSAHAAYLAAVESPGSQPCLPGLVDRYKVTRCRHEVEQNCAVLRASPLSDLTPQLLLELSQNISTNLKTLSDISLLASDGSRDRFAKEQFKLSVKSISTSGTAFLACVREVKTQPSELTRSRCVLFSAALVQAVSALVGFATEPQFLGRPASVSTEGKGVQTAVLGGAMSVVSACVLLTQGLRDVAQHPDSSSKIAEYRERLRNSACAVSDGCTLLTQALRERSSPRTLPPVNSVT
;
A
#
# COMPACT_ATOMS: atom_id res chain seq x y z
N MET A 1 38.11 -8.88 -64.30
CA MET A 1 38.75 -7.75 -63.60
C MET A 1 37.66 -6.92 -62.94
N ALA A 2 37.74 -6.83 -61.61
CA ALA A 2 37.30 -5.77 -60.67
C ALA A 2 35.93 -5.04 -60.79
N SER A 3 35.35 -4.87 -59.58
CA SER A 3 34.46 -3.80 -59.07
C SER A 3 32.96 -3.92 -59.36
N GLY A 4 32.02 -3.79 -58.42
CA GLY A 4 31.95 -3.41 -56.99
C GLY A 4 30.44 -3.21 -56.71
N GLY A 5 29.79 -3.67 -55.64
CA GLY A 5 30.03 -3.38 -54.23
C GLY A 5 29.11 -2.24 -53.74
N SER A 6 27.93 -2.56 -53.19
CA SER A 6 27.16 -1.69 -52.26
C SER A 6 26.02 -2.46 -51.58
N GLY A 7 26.36 -3.21 -50.53
CA GLY A 7 25.40 -3.68 -49.53
C GLY A 7 25.37 -2.69 -48.36
N LYS A 8 24.26 -1.98 -48.18
CA LYS A 8 23.94 -1.24 -46.94
C LYS A 8 23.42 -2.26 -45.93
N SER A 9 24.23 -2.64 -44.95
CA SER A 9 23.76 -3.30 -43.73
C SER A 9 23.35 -2.24 -42.72
N SER A 10 22.05 -2.13 -42.48
CA SER A 10 21.48 -1.39 -41.36
C SER A 10 21.98 -2.01 -40.05
N GLY A 11 22.68 -1.23 -39.24
CA GLY A 11 23.07 -1.63 -37.89
C GLY A 11 21.84 -1.68 -36.99
N GLU A 12 21.42 -2.88 -36.62
CA GLU A 12 20.53 -3.10 -35.48
C GLU A 12 21.27 -2.70 -34.20
N GLY A 13 20.68 -1.78 -33.44
CA GLY A 13 21.21 -1.32 -32.17
C GLY A 13 21.22 -2.45 -31.13
N SER A 14 22.38 -3.06 -30.92
CA SER A 14 22.65 -3.91 -29.77
C SER A 14 22.62 -3.04 -28.50
N SER A 15 21.58 -3.21 -27.67
CA SER A 15 21.54 -2.59 -26.34
C SER A 15 22.60 -3.25 -25.46
N SER A 16 23.56 -2.43 -25.01
CA SER A 16 24.68 -2.90 -24.17
C SER A 16 24.19 -3.45 -22.81
N PRO A 17 24.81 -4.50 -22.24
CA PRO A 17 24.41 -5.11 -20.95
C PRO A 17 24.53 -4.16 -19.74
N VAL A 18 25.28 -3.06 -19.88
CA VAL A 18 25.37 -2.00 -18.86
C VAL A 18 24.10 -1.13 -18.85
N SER A 19 23.47 -0.94 -20.01
CA SER A 19 22.24 -0.14 -20.13
C SER A 19 21.02 -0.84 -19.53
N SER A 20 20.93 -2.16 -19.63
CA SER A 20 19.83 -2.96 -19.07
C SER A 20 19.88 -3.04 -17.54
N SER A 21 21.06 -3.19 -16.94
CA SER A 21 21.21 -3.23 -15.47
C SER A 21 20.85 -1.89 -14.81
N LEU A 22 21.20 -0.77 -15.44
CA LEU A 22 20.81 0.58 -14.97
C LEU A 22 19.30 0.80 -15.04
N GLN A 23 18.64 0.31 -16.09
CA GLN A 23 17.17 0.38 -16.21
C GLN A 23 16.48 -0.45 -15.14
N GLN A 24 16.96 -1.68 -14.87
CA GLN A 24 16.44 -2.53 -13.80
C GLN A 24 16.57 -1.88 -12.42
N ARG A 25 17.72 -1.26 -12.13
CA ARG A 25 17.95 -0.52 -10.88
C ARG A 25 17.04 0.70 -10.72
N LYS A 26 16.83 1.48 -11.79
CA LYS A 26 15.88 2.60 -11.78
C LYS A 26 14.45 2.13 -11.51
N ARG A 27 14.03 1.04 -12.16
CA ARG A 27 12.72 0.43 -11.93
C ARG A 27 12.58 -0.01 -10.46
N LEU A 28 13.58 -0.69 -9.92
CA LEU A 28 13.57 -1.10 -8.51
C LEU A 28 13.46 0.11 -7.56
N SER A 29 14.18 1.20 -7.82
CA SER A 29 14.05 2.43 -7.01
C SER A 29 12.62 2.98 -7.02
N SER A 30 11.96 2.98 -8.18
CA SER A 30 10.56 3.41 -8.29
C SER A 30 9.61 2.48 -7.54
N ILE A 31 9.84 1.16 -7.60
CA ILE A 31 9.07 0.17 -6.84
C ILE A 31 9.25 0.40 -5.33
N CYS A 32 10.48 0.67 -4.88
CA CYS A 32 10.75 0.97 -3.47
C CYS A 32 9.96 2.18 -2.99
N ASP A 33 9.95 3.27 -3.76
CA ASP A 33 9.20 4.48 -3.41
C ASP A 33 7.69 4.21 -3.34
N ALA A 34 7.14 3.43 -4.29
CA ALA A 34 5.74 3.04 -4.29
C ALA A 34 5.35 2.12 -3.12
N CYS A 35 6.15 1.07 -2.85
CA CYS A 35 5.91 0.13 -1.76
C CYS A 35 6.00 0.83 -0.39
N LYS A 36 6.99 1.72 -0.22
CA LYS A 36 7.15 2.51 1.00
C LYS A 36 5.93 3.40 1.25
N ALA A 37 5.49 4.14 0.24
CA ALA A 37 4.31 5.01 0.34
C ALA A 37 3.04 4.20 0.70
N LYS A 38 2.84 3.06 0.05
CA LYS A 38 1.71 2.16 0.29
C LYS A 38 1.67 1.65 1.74
N VAL A 39 2.81 1.15 2.24
CA VAL A 39 2.91 0.61 3.60
C VAL A 39 2.74 1.71 4.65
N GLN A 40 3.34 2.89 4.43
CA GLN A 40 3.22 4.04 5.33
C GLN A 40 1.78 4.55 5.43
N LEU A 41 1.06 4.64 4.31
CA LEU A 41 -0.34 5.03 4.30
C LEU A 41 -1.17 4.16 5.24
N VAL A 42 -1.04 2.83 5.13
CA VAL A 42 -1.86 1.90 5.92
C VAL A 42 -1.50 2.00 7.41
N ALA A 43 -0.23 2.19 7.74
CA ALA A 43 0.19 2.43 9.12
C ALA A 43 -0.37 3.75 9.68
N ASP A 44 -0.34 4.82 8.91
CA ASP A 44 -0.89 6.12 9.33
C ASP A 44 -2.40 6.02 9.56
N LEU A 45 -3.12 5.30 8.68
CA LEU A 45 -4.58 5.18 8.77
C LEU A 45 -5.06 4.20 9.85
N LEU A 46 -4.29 3.15 10.16
CA LEU A 46 -4.75 2.07 11.05
C LEU A 46 -3.99 1.97 12.37
N LEU A 47 -2.68 2.21 12.37
CA LEU A 47 -1.84 2.03 13.56
C LEU A 47 -1.66 3.33 14.35
N LEU A 48 -1.61 4.47 13.65
CA LEU A 48 -1.46 5.80 14.26
C LEU A 48 -2.80 6.54 14.42
N SER A 49 -3.89 5.94 13.94
CA SER A 49 -5.24 6.48 14.17
C SER A 49 -5.60 6.45 15.65
N SER A 50 -6.20 7.53 16.13
CA SER A 50 -6.76 7.61 17.48
C SER A 50 -8.10 6.87 17.63
N GLU A 51 -8.69 6.39 16.53
CA GLU A 51 -10.02 5.79 16.51
C GLU A 51 -9.96 4.26 16.51
N THR A 52 -10.41 3.63 17.60
CA THR A 52 -10.51 2.17 17.70
C THR A 52 -11.72 1.66 16.93
N ARG A 53 -11.48 1.06 15.76
CA ARG A 53 -12.51 0.57 14.84
C ARG A 53 -12.13 -0.78 14.20
N PRO A 54 -13.10 -1.60 13.80
CA PRO A 54 -12.82 -2.80 13.02
C PRO A 54 -12.36 -2.42 11.61
N VAL A 55 -11.51 -3.26 11.03
CA VAL A 55 -11.14 -3.14 9.61
C VAL A 55 -12.04 -4.09 8.82
N LEU A 56 -12.65 -3.56 7.76
CA LEU A 56 -13.59 -4.29 6.91
C LEU A 56 -12.94 -4.62 5.55
N THR A 57 -13.23 -5.81 5.02
CA THR A 57 -12.86 -6.25 3.67
C THR A 57 -13.54 -5.38 2.61
N SER A 58 -13.09 -5.47 1.35
CA SER A 58 -13.72 -4.77 0.22
C SER A 58 -15.26 -4.94 0.15
N GLU A 59 -15.76 -6.11 0.55
CA GLU A 59 -17.19 -6.45 0.53
C GLU A 59 -17.98 -5.93 1.74
N GLY A 60 -17.35 -5.22 2.68
CA GLY A 60 -18.02 -4.69 3.87
C GLY A 60 -18.08 -5.67 5.04
N VAL A 61 -17.47 -6.84 4.92
CA VAL A 61 -17.43 -7.87 5.96
C VAL A 61 -16.21 -7.65 6.87
N ALA A 62 -16.29 -8.00 8.15
CA ALA A 62 -15.13 -8.00 9.03
C ALA A 62 -14.04 -8.95 8.50
N LEU A 63 -12.76 -8.64 8.76
CA LEU A 63 -11.66 -9.52 8.35
C LEU A 63 -11.66 -10.87 9.06
N ALA A 64 -12.19 -10.92 10.28
CA ALA A 64 -12.39 -12.13 11.05
C ALA A 64 -13.53 -11.91 12.05
N ASP A 65 -14.24 -12.98 12.42
CA ASP A 65 -15.33 -12.88 13.41
C ASP A 65 -14.81 -12.91 14.84
N THR A 66 -13.61 -13.47 15.05
CA THR A 66 -13.02 -13.68 16.39
C THR A 66 -11.56 -13.29 16.44
N PHE A 67 -11.11 -12.91 17.64
CA PHE A 67 -9.71 -12.58 17.87
C PHE A 67 -8.77 -13.73 17.50
N ASP A 68 -9.12 -14.97 17.83
CA ASP A 68 -8.27 -16.15 17.59
C ASP A 68 -8.06 -16.41 16.09
N GLN A 69 -9.12 -16.32 15.28
CA GLN A 69 -9.00 -16.43 13.81
C GLN A 69 -8.10 -15.33 13.23
N CYS A 70 -8.25 -14.09 13.72
CA CYS A 70 -7.45 -12.97 13.28
C CYS A 70 -5.98 -13.15 13.68
N ARG A 71 -5.72 -13.56 14.93
CA ARG A 71 -4.38 -13.88 15.43
C ARG A 71 -3.70 -14.94 14.57
N ASP A 72 -4.39 -16.06 14.32
CA ASP A 72 -3.79 -17.18 13.59
C ASP A 72 -3.45 -16.77 12.14
N THR A 73 -4.30 -15.91 11.54
CA THR A 73 -4.02 -15.26 10.25
C THR A 73 -2.78 -14.38 10.33
N VAL A 74 -2.66 -13.49 11.32
CA VAL A 74 -1.46 -12.64 11.49
C VAL A 74 -0.20 -13.48 11.67
N ILE A 75 -0.25 -14.54 12.47
CA ILE A 75 0.87 -15.46 12.66
C ILE A 75 1.27 -16.13 11.34
N ALA A 76 0.31 -16.58 10.52
CA ALA A 76 0.63 -17.13 9.19
C ALA A 76 1.33 -16.08 8.30
N ARG A 77 0.82 -14.84 8.26
CA ARG A 77 1.40 -13.74 7.48
C ARG A 77 2.80 -13.34 7.94
N THR A 78 3.08 -13.38 9.25
CA THR A 78 4.45 -13.12 9.74
C THR A 78 5.46 -14.16 9.26
N LYS A 79 5.06 -15.43 9.11
CA LYS A 79 5.93 -16.48 8.55
C LYS A 79 6.18 -16.26 7.06
N GLU A 80 5.13 -15.95 6.31
CA GLU A 80 5.24 -15.57 4.89
C GLU A 80 6.17 -14.37 4.71
N LEU A 81 6.10 -13.38 5.61
CA LEU A 81 6.94 -12.19 5.54
C LEU A 81 8.42 -12.50 5.75
N SER A 82 8.74 -13.41 6.67
CA SER A 82 10.12 -13.89 6.85
C SER A 82 10.67 -14.60 5.61
N ILE A 83 9.82 -15.37 4.91
CA ILE A 83 10.20 -16.04 3.64
C ILE A 83 10.49 -14.98 2.56
N LEU A 84 9.59 -14.02 2.35
CA LEU A 84 9.80 -12.96 1.36
C LEU A 84 11.03 -12.10 1.67
N THR A 85 11.28 -11.82 2.95
CA THR A 85 12.47 -11.08 3.39
C THR A 85 13.75 -11.81 3.00
N HIS A 86 13.80 -13.12 3.25
CA HIS A 86 14.93 -13.96 2.85
C HIS A 86 15.09 -14.00 1.32
N ASP A 87 13.99 -14.17 0.58
CA ASP A 87 14.01 -14.24 -0.88
C ASP A 87 14.52 -12.93 -1.50
N ILE A 88 14.08 -11.78 -1.00
CA ILE A 88 14.58 -10.47 -1.41
C ILE A 88 16.10 -10.39 -1.23
N GLN A 89 16.61 -10.79 -0.07
CA GLN A 89 18.06 -10.77 0.20
C GLN A 89 18.83 -11.72 -0.73
N SER A 90 18.30 -12.93 -0.95
CA SER A 90 18.89 -13.94 -1.82
C SER A 90 18.96 -13.46 -3.27
N GLN A 91 17.84 -12.97 -3.83
CA GLN A 91 17.80 -12.44 -5.20
C GLN A 91 18.70 -11.20 -5.35
N LEU A 92 18.76 -10.32 -4.35
CA LEU A 92 19.65 -9.17 -4.36
C LEU A 92 21.12 -9.59 -4.39
N ASN A 93 21.51 -10.60 -3.62
CA ASN A 93 22.87 -11.13 -3.63
C ASN A 93 23.25 -11.74 -4.98
N MET A 94 22.27 -12.26 -5.73
CA MET A 94 22.44 -12.74 -7.11
C MET A 94 22.40 -11.62 -8.17
N GLY A 95 22.19 -10.35 -7.78
CA GLY A 95 22.08 -9.22 -8.70
C GLY A 95 20.79 -9.19 -9.53
N ARG A 96 19.76 -9.93 -9.10
CA ARG A 96 18.49 -10.10 -9.80
C ARG A 96 17.47 -9.02 -9.40
N PHE A 97 17.70 -7.80 -9.87
CA PHE A 97 16.94 -6.62 -9.45
C PHE A 97 15.46 -6.63 -9.87
N THR A 98 15.13 -7.30 -10.98
CA THR A 98 13.73 -7.43 -11.42
C THR A 98 12.95 -8.28 -10.42
N GLU A 99 13.50 -9.44 -10.07
CA GLU A 99 12.93 -10.40 -9.13
C GLU A 99 12.85 -9.81 -7.72
N VAL A 100 13.84 -9.01 -7.30
CA VAL A 100 13.76 -8.22 -6.06
C VAL A 100 12.56 -7.28 -6.08
N GLY A 101 12.32 -6.59 -7.21
CA GLY A 101 11.17 -5.71 -7.38
C GLY A 101 9.84 -6.45 -7.26
N ASP A 102 9.70 -7.60 -7.90
CA ASP A 102 8.49 -8.42 -7.84
C ASP A 102 8.21 -8.93 -6.41
N ARG A 103 9.25 -9.42 -5.73
CA ARG A 103 9.14 -9.85 -4.32
C ARG A 103 8.85 -8.69 -3.37
N LEU A 104 9.33 -7.49 -3.67
CA LEU A 104 9.06 -6.30 -2.88
C LEU A 104 7.59 -5.82 -3.03
N LEU A 105 6.98 -6.02 -4.20
CA LEU A 105 5.54 -5.78 -4.41
C LEU A 105 4.71 -6.77 -3.58
N GLU A 106 5.04 -8.07 -3.66
CA GLU A 106 4.41 -9.12 -2.84
C GLU A 106 4.55 -8.81 -1.33
N MET A 107 5.74 -8.37 -0.90
CA MET A 107 5.99 -8.00 0.49
C MET A 107 5.14 -6.81 0.92
N ALA A 108 4.98 -5.79 0.07
CA ALA A 108 4.16 -4.63 0.40
C ALA A 108 2.68 -5.01 0.56
N ASP A 109 2.15 -5.85 -0.31
CA ASP A 109 0.78 -6.38 -0.20
C ASP A 109 0.59 -7.20 1.08
N LEU A 110 1.57 -8.05 1.39
CA LEU A 110 1.57 -8.86 2.59
C LEU A 110 1.59 -8.00 3.87
N VAL A 111 2.43 -6.96 3.90
CA VAL A 111 2.53 -6.05 5.05
C VAL A 111 1.25 -5.23 5.22
N VAL A 112 0.60 -4.82 4.13
CA VAL A 112 -0.72 -4.19 4.20
C VAL A 112 -1.74 -5.15 4.83
N SER A 113 -1.84 -6.39 4.33
CA SER A 113 -2.75 -7.39 4.89
C SER A 113 -2.45 -7.70 6.36
N LEU A 114 -1.17 -7.84 6.73
CA LEU A 114 -0.74 -8.06 8.11
C LEU A 114 -1.15 -6.88 9.00
N THR A 115 -1.01 -5.65 8.53
CA THR A 115 -1.37 -4.43 9.27
C THR A 115 -2.88 -4.34 9.48
N GLU A 116 -3.67 -4.62 8.44
CA GLU A 116 -5.13 -4.66 8.50
C GLU A 116 -5.63 -5.71 9.50
N CYS A 117 -5.11 -6.93 9.43
CA CYS A 117 -5.44 -8.00 10.37
C CYS A 117 -4.99 -7.64 11.80
N SER A 118 -3.80 -7.06 11.97
CA SER A 118 -3.31 -6.68 13.31
C SER A 118 -4.17 -5.58 13.94
N ALA A 119 -4.57 -4.57 13.16
CA ALA A 119 -5.46 -3.51 13.63
C ALA A 119 -6.85 -4.07 13.99
N HIS A 120 -7.36 -5.01 13.19
CA HIS A 120 -8.63 -5.66 13.49
C HIS A 120 -8.56 -6.56 14.73
N ALA A 121 -7.50 -7.35 14.89
CA ALA A 121 -7.25 -8.15 16.10
C ALA A 121 -7.15 -7.25 17.34
N ALA A 122 -6.45 -6.11 17.23
CA ALA A 122 -6.34 -5.14 18.31
C ALA A 122 -7.72 -4.56 18.69
N TYR A 123 -8.58 -4.27 17.70
CA TYR A 123 -9.96 -3.86 17.94
C TYR A 123 -10.75 -4.94 18.69
N LEU A 124 -10.74 -6.19 18.20
CA LEU A 124 -11.49 -7.30 18.79
C LEU A 124 -11.09 -7.53 20.24
N ALA A 125 -9.78 -7.60 20.53
CA ALA A 125 -9.29 -7.78 21.89
C ALA A 125 -9.66 -6.62 22.81
N ALA A 126 -9.65 -5.38 22.30
CA ALA A 126 -9.99 -4.20 23.09
C ALA A 126 -11.48 -4.15 23.46
N VAL A 127 -12.37 -4.55 22.54
CA VAL A 127 -13.82 -4.56 22.80
C VAL A 127 -14.27 -5.77 23.62
N GLU A 128 -13.52 -6.88 23.59
CA GLU A 128 -13.73 -8.03 24.49
C GLU A 128 -13.42 -7.70 25.96
N SER A 129 -12.64 -6.65 26.22
CA SER A 129 -12.24 -6.28 27.59
C SER A 129 -13.43 -5.75 28.40
N PRO A 130 -13.58 -6.13 29.69
CA PRO A 130 -14.67 -5.64 30.53
C PRO A 130 -14.73 -4.11 30.59
N GLY A 131 -15.95 -3.57 30.49
CA GLY A 131 -16.19 -2.12 30.50
C GLY A 131 -15.95 -1.42 29.15
N SER A 132 -15.49 -2.14 28.12
CA SER A 132 -15.46 -1.61 26.75
C SER A 132 -16.84 -1.67 26.09
N GLN A 133 -17.06 -0.81 25.10
CA GLN A 133 -18.24 -0.79 24.24
C GLN A 133 -17.80 -0.80 22.77
N PRO A 134 -18.44 -1.62 21.92
CA PRO A 134 -18.09 -1.70 20.50
C PRO A 134 -18.36 -0.37 19.79
N CYS A 135 -17.73 -0.19 18.63
CA CYS A 135 -17.96 0.99 17.81
C CYS A 135 -19.40 1.01 17.27
N LEU A 136 -19.91 2.19 16.97
CA LEU A 136 -21.13 2.36 16.17
C LEU A 136 -20.73 2.68 14.73
N PRO A 137 -21.08 1.82 13.75
CA PRO A 137 -20.72 2.04 12.37
C PRO A 137 -21.38 3.33 11.85
N GLY A 138 -20.62 4.05 11.03
CA GLY A 138 -21.12 5.19 10.27
C GLY A 138 -21.76 4.79 8.95
N LEU A 139 -22.12 5.78 8.14
CA LEU A 139 -22.54 5.60 6.75
C LEU A 139 -21.35 5.23 5.85
N VAL A 140 -20.13 5.63 6.25
CA VAL A 140 -18.92 5.48 5.45
C VAL A 140 -17.80 4.87 6.30
N ASP A 141 -17.11 3.90 5.73
CA ASP A 141 -15.83 3.40 6.25
C ASP A 141 -14.71 4.36 5.81
N ARG A 142 -14.21 5.16 6.77
CA ARG A 142 -13.13 6.13 6.56
C ARG A 142 -11.88 5.50 5.96
N TYR A 143 -11.49 4.32 6.44
CA TYR A 143 -10.27 3.66 5.99
C TYR A 143 -10.36 3.33 4.51
N LYS A 144 -11.47 2.71 4.08
CA LYS A 144 -11.67 2.31 2.69
C LYS A 144 -11.68 3.50 1.73
N VAL A 145 -12.49 4.52 2.00
CA VAL A 145 -12.59 5.66 1.07
C VAL A 145 -11.27 6.43 0.98
N THR A 146 -10.54 6.52 2.09
CA THR A 146 -9.22 7.17 2.11
C THR A 146 -8.18 6.36 1.35
N ARG A 147 -8.19 5.03 1.49
CA ARG A 147 -7.34 4.12 0.73
C ARG A 147 -7.64 4.20 -0.77
N CYS A 148 -8.92 4.17 -1.17
CA CYS A 148 -9.30 4.30 -2.58
C CYS A 148 -8.86 5.62 -3.19
N ARG A 149 -8.98 6.74 -2.45
CA ARG A 149 -8.45 8.04 -2.90
C ARG A 149 -6.95 7.97 -3.17
N HIS A 150 -6.19 7.42 -2.22
CA HIS A 150 -4.74 7.32 -2.36
C HIS A 150 -4.33 6.43 -3.53
N GLU A 151 -5.01 5.29 -3.74
CA GLU A 151 -4.75 4.41 -4.88
C GLU A 151 -5.02 5.14 -6.22
N VAL A 152 -6.10 5.92 -6.33
CA VAL A 152 -6.35 6.74 -7.52
C VAL A 152 -5.26 7.80 -7.72
N GLU A 153 -4.89 8.52 -6.67
CA GLU A 153 -3.81 9.53 -6.69
C GLU A 153 -2.49 8.91 -7.15
N GLN A 154 -2.12 7.75 -6.60
CA GLN A 154 -0.90 7.03 -6.93
C GLN A 154 -0.89 6.55 -8.38
N ASN A 155 -1.97 5.91 -8.86
CA ASN A 155 -2.07 5.47 -10.25
C ASN A 155 -1.98 6.66 -11.23
N CYS A 156 -2.63 7.79 -10.91
CA CYS A 156 -2.52 9.02 -11.70
C CYS A 156 -1.10 9.63 -11.64
N ALA A 157 -0.41 9.53 -10.49
CA ALA A 157 0.96 9.98 -10.32
C ALA A 157 1.95 9.14 -11.13
N VAL A 158 1.79 7.80 -11.15
CA VAL A 158 2.56 6.90 -12.01
C VAL A 158 2.41 7.32 -13.46
N LEU A 159 1.17 7.48 -13.96
CA LEU A 159 0.93 7.93 -15.33
C LEU A 159 1.62 9.26 -15.66
N ARG A 160 1.65 10.20 -14.70
CA ARG A 160 2.26 11.52 -14.86
C ARG A 160 3.78 11.46 -14.86
N ALA A 161 4.37 10.63 -14.01
CA ALA A 161 5.81 10.47 -13.88
C ALA A 161 6.41 9.60 -14.99
N SER A 162 5.65 8.65 -15.53
CA SER A 162 6.10 7.77 -16.61
C SER A 162 6.31 8.55 -17.92
N PRO A 163 7.49 8.44 -18.56
CA PRO A 163 7.68 8.94 -19.91
C PRO A 163 6.88 8.09 -20.91
N LEU A 164 6.65 8.64 -22.12
CA LEU A 164 5.86 7.94 -23.14
C LEU A 164 6.43 6.56 -23.51
N SER A 165 7.77 6.41 -23.50
CA SER A 165 8.45 5.13 -23.76
C SER A 165 8.07 4.01 -22.78
N ASP A 166 7.71 4.39 -21.55
CA ASP A 166 7.49 3.45 -20.45
C ASP A 166 5.98 3.16 -20.26
N LEU A 167 5.11 3.94 -20.92
CA LEU A 167 3.66 3.75 -20.94
C LEU A 167 3.26 2.61 -21.88
N THR A 168 3.67 1.39 -21.53
CA THR A 168 3.32 0.19 -22.30
C THR A 168 1.80 -0.07 -22.30
N PRO A 169 1.26 -0.74 -23.33
CA PRO A 169 -0.16 -1.11 -23.36
C PRO A 169 -0.63 -1.90 -22.13
N GLN A 170 0.26 -2.71 -21.56
CA GLN A 170 0.05 -3.48 -20.33
C GLN A 170 -0.08 -2.56 -19.12
N LEU A 171 0.86 -1.62 -18.94
CA LEU A 171 0.81 -0.65 -17.84
C LEU A 171 -0.45 0.23 -17.94
N LEU A 172 -0.80 0.72 -19.13
CA LEU A 172 -2.01 1.51 -19.34
C LEU A 172 -3.29 0.72 -18.99
N LEU A 173 -3.32 -0.58 -19.32
CA LEU A 173 -4.42 -1.45 -18.95
C LEU A 173 -4.51 -1.62 -17.43
N GLU A 174 -3.39 -1.93 -16.77
CA GLU A 174 -3.31 -2.08 -15.32
C GLU A 174 -3.79 -0.82 -14.58
N LEU A 175 -3.24 0.35 -14.93
CA LEU A 175 -3.64 1.64 -14.35
C LEU A 175 -5.14 1.91 -14.56
N SER A 176 -5.66 1.60 -15.76
CA SER A 176 -7.08 1.79 -16.07
C SER A 176 -8.00 0.89 -15.25
N GLN A 177 -7.59 -0.36 -15.02
CA GLN A 177 -8.33 -1.33 -14.22
C GLN A 177 -8.33 -0.93 -12.75
N ASN A 178 -7.15 -0.61 -12.19
CA ASN A 178 -7.01 -0.18 -10.80
C ASN A 178 -7.83 1.07 -10.49
N ILE A 179 -7.79 2.07 -11.37
CA ILE A 179 -8.61 3.28 -11.23
C ILE A 179 -10.10 2.91 -11.32
N SER A 180 -10.51 2.14 -12.32
CA SER A 180 -11.92 1.75 -12.48
C SER A 180 -12.48 1.00 -11.26
N THR A 181 -11.71 0.07 -10.70
CA THR A 181 -12.06 -0.66 -9.48
C THR A 181 -12.26 0.30 -8.31
N ASN A 182 -11.31 1.21 -8.07
CA ASN A 182 -11.41 2.18 -6.98
C ASN A 182 -12.59 3.15 -7.15
N LEU A 183 -12.87 3.62 -8.37
CA LEU A 183 -14.04 4.46 -8.64
C LEU A 183 -15.35 3.72 -8.42
N LYS A 184 -15.41 2.43 -8.77
CA LYS A 184 -16.56 1.57 -8.48
C LYS A 184 -16.77 1.45 -6.98
N THR A 185 -15.73 1.11 -6.21
CA THR A 185 -15.81 1.01 -4.74
C THR A 185 -16.28 2.33 -4.10
N LEU A 186 -15.72 3.47 -4.51
CA LEU A 186 -16.15 4.79 -4.03
C LEU A 186 -17.61 5.09 -4.39
N SER A 187 -18.06 4.69 -5.58
CA SER A 187 -19.44 4.86 -6.02
C SER A 187 -20.40 4.02 -5.17
N ASP A 188 -20.09 2.74 -4.98
CA ASP A 188 -20.91 1.81 -4.21
C ASP A 188 -21.04 2.27 -2.75
N ILE A 189 -19.92 2.66 -2.10
CA ILE A 189 -19.94 3.22 -0.74
C ILE A 189 -20.78 4.50 -0.67
N SER A 190 -20.63 5.41 -1.63
CA SER A 190 -21.35 6.69 -1.62
C SER A 190 -22.85 6.53 -1.87
N LEU A 191 -23.26 5.56 -2.70
CA LEU A 191 -24.66 5.24 -2.93
C LEU A 191 -25.30 4.66 -1.66
N LEU A 192 -24.62 3.73 -0.99
CA LEU A 192 -25.07 3.20 0.30
C LEU A 192 -25.16 4.31 1.36
N ALA A 193 -24.18 5.22 1.41
CA ALA A 193 -24.20 6.36 2.32
C ALA A 193 -25.33 7.35 2.02
N SER A 194 -25.64 7.59 0.73
CA SER A 194 -26.83 8.34 0.32
C SER A 194 -28.09 7.67 0.85
N ASP A 195 -28.28 6.38 0.61
CA ASP A 195 -29.51 5.67 1.00
C ASP A 195 -29.70 5.63 2.52
N GLY A 196 -28.60 5.46 3.27
CA GLY A 196 -28.60 5.47 4.74
C GLY A 196 -28.69 6.84 5.38
N SER A 197 -28.45 7.93 4.63
CA SER A 197 -28.51 9.29 5.18
C SER A 197 -29.93 9.70 5.52
N ARG A 198 -30.07 10.59 6.52
CA ARG A 198 -31.36 11.25 6.84
C ARG A 198 -31.41 12.71 6.38
N ASP A 199 -30.25 13.30 6.08
CA ASP A 199 -30.15 14.66 5.58
C ASP A 199 -30.36 14.69 4.06
N ARG A 200 -31.31 15.51 3.62
CA ARG A 200 -31.64 15.67 2.19
C ARG A 200 -30.45 16.21 1.41
N PHE A 201 -29.69 17.14 1.98
CA PHE A 201 -28.51 17.68 1.32
C PHE A 201 -27.47 16.59 1.11
N ALA A 202 -27.10 15.86 2.17
CA ALA A 202 -26.13 14.78 2.08
C ALA A 202 -26.52 13.68 1.08
N LYS A 203 -27.81 13.30 1.01
CA LYS A 203 -28.32 12.37 -0.01
C LYS A 203 -27.96 12.80 -1.42
N GLU A 204 -28.34 14.03 -1.77
CA GLU A 204 -28.10 14.56 -3.11
C GLU A 204 -26.62 14.81 -3.35
N GLN A 205 -25.88 15.28 -2.34
CA GLN A 205 -24.45 15.55 -2.45
C GLN A 205 -23.62 14.28 -2.70
N PHE A 206 -23.95 13.15 -2.06
CA PHE A 206 -23.32 11.86 -2.38
C PHE A 206 -23.59 11.46 -3.84
N LYS A 207 -24.85 11.54 -4.31
CA LYS A 207 -25.20 11.22 -5.71
C LYS A 207 -24.48 12.12 -6.72
N LEU A 208 -24.40 13.42 -6.44
CA LEU A 208 -23.68 14.37 -7.29
C LEU A 208 -22.18 14.09 -7.30
N SER A 209 -21.60 13.71 -6.16
CA SER A 209 -20.19 13.32 -6.07
C SER A 209 -19.90 12.06 -6.89
N VAL A 210 -20.78 11.03 -6.83
CA VAL A 210 -20.70 9.82 -7.68
C VAL A 210 -20.75 10.19 -9.16
N LYS A 211 -21.68 11.06 -9.56
CA LYS A 211 -21.77 11.55 -10.95
C LYS A 211 -20.48 12.27 -11.37
N SER A 212 -19.90 13.09 -10.49
CA SER A 212 -18.65 13.81 -10.75
C SER A 212 -17.48 12.86 -10.97
N ILE A 213 -17.26 11.88 -10.08
CA ILE A 213 -16.17 10.91 -10.23
C ILE A 213 -16.36 10.02 -11.46
N SER A 214 -17.59 9.63 -11.78
CA SER A 214 -17.91 8.81 -12.96
C SER A 214 -17.64 9.57 -14.26
N THR A 215 -18.03 10.85 -14.31
CA THR A 215 -17.81 11.71 -15.49
C THR A 215 -16.32 11.95 -15.71
N SER A 216 -15.59 12.37 -14.66
CA SER A 216 -14.14 12.58 -14.75
C SER A 216 -13.38 11.29 -15.06
N GLY A 217 -13.80 10.16 -14.45
CA GLY A 217 -13.21 8.84 -14.71
C GLY A 217 -13.38 8.41 -16.16
N THR A 218 -14.58 8.58 -16.73
CA THR A 218 -14.86 8.27 -18.13
C THR A 218 -14.00 9.11 -19.08
N ALA A 219 -13.90 10.42 -18.84
CA ALA A 219 -13.08 11.31 -19.64
C ALA A 219 -11.58 10.95 -19.57
N PHE A 220 -11.08 10.63 -18.37
CA PHE A 220 -9.71 10.15 -18.19
C PHE A 220 -9.46 8.82 -18.92
N LEU A 221 -10.34 7.83 -18.78
CA LEU A 221 -10.21 6.52 -19.43
C LEU A 221 -10.31 6.60 -20.96
N ALA A 222 -11.01 7.61 -21.50
CA ALA A 222 -10.97 7.90 -22.93
C ALA A 222 -9.57 8.37 -23.37
N CYS A 223 -8.91 9.23 -22.58
CA CYS A 223 -7.55 9.66 -22.85
C CYS A 223 -6.54 8.51 -22.72
N VAL A 224 -6.68 7.63 -21.73
CA VAL A 224 -5.84 6.43 -21.58
C VAL A 224 -5.95 5.54 -22.82
N ARG A 225 -7.18 5.32 -23.32
CA ARG A 225 -7.41 4.55 -24.55
C ARG A 225 -6.74 5.20 -25.76
N GLU A 226 -6.82 6.52 -25.87
CA GLU A 226 -6.17 7.26 -26.95
C GLU A 226 -4.64 7.17 -26.90
N VAL A 227 -4.03 7.25 -25.71
CA VAL A 227 -2.58 7.03 -25.56
C VAL A 227 -2.19 5.62 -25.99
N LYS A 228 -3.03 4.62 -25.67
CA LYS A 228 -2.79 3.22 -26.05
C LYS A 228 -2.89 2.99 -27.56
N THR A 229 -3.83 3.65 -28.25
CA THR A 229 -4.04 3.47 -29.71
C THR A 229 -3.10 4.34 -30.55
N GLN A 230 -2.84 5.57 -30.11
CA GLN A 230 -2.02 6.56 -30.79
C GLN A 230 -1.04 7.23 -29.81
N PRO A 231 0.04 6.53 -29.42
CA PRO A 231 0.98 7.04 -28.44
C PRO A 231 1.74 8.26 -28.99
N SER A 232 1.59 9.39 -28.31
CA SER A 232 2.31 10.64 -28.59
C SER A 232 2.40 11.50 -27.33
N GLU A 233 3.33 12.45 -27.29
CA GLU A 233 3.40 13.40 -26.16
C GLU A 233 2.12 14.24 -26.04
N LEU A 234 1.42 14.50 -27.15
CA LEU A 234 0.15 15.19 -27.14
C LEU A 234 -0.94 14.36 -26.45
N THR A 235 -1.08 13.08 -26.80
CA THR A 235 -2.08 12.19 -26.18
C THR A 235 -1.74 11.93 -24.72
N ARG A 236 -0.46 11.77 -24.38
CA ARG A 236 0.02 11.67 -22.99
C ARG A 236 -0.30 12.92 -22.18
N SER A 237 -0.02 14.12 -22.71
CA SER A 237 -0.30 15.40 -22.05
C SER A 237 -1.80 15.58 -21.76
N ARG A 238 -2.68 15.21 -22.70
CA ARG A 238 -4.13 15.18 -22.45
C ARG A 238 -4.48 14.22 -21.31
N CYS A 239 -3.91 13.02 -21.31
CA CYS A 239 -4.15 12.05 -20.25
C CYS A 239 -3.75 12.59 -18.86
N VAL A 240 -2.59 13.25 -18.78
CA VAL A 240 -2.14 13.94 -17.55
C VAL A 240 -3.11 15.06 -17.15
N LEU A 241 -3.58 15.87 -18.09
CA LEU A 241 -4.55 16.93 -17.84
C LEU A 241 -5.85 16.39 -17.23
N PHE A 242 -6.44 15.35 -17.84
CA PHE A 242 -7.68 14.74 -17.33
C PHE A 242 -7.48 13.94 -16.03
N SER A 243 -6.28 13.44 -15.76
CA SER A 243 -5.95 12.81 -14.47
C SER A 243 -6.13 13.78 -13.29
N ALA A 244 -5.82 15.07 -13.49
CA ALA A 244 -5.95 16.07 -12.44
C ALA A 244 -7.42 16.31 -12.06
N ALA A 245 -8.31 16.39 -13.05
CA ALA A 245 -9.75 16.53 -12.82
C ALA A 245 -10.35 15.31 -12.09
N LEU A 246 -9.87 14.10 -12.41
CA LEU A 246 -10.27 12.89 -11.70
C LEU A 246 -9.84 12.91 -10.23
N VAL A 247 -8.57 13.22 -9.96
CA VAL A 247 -8.03 13.30 -8.59
C VAL A 247 -8.81 14.31 -7.75
N GLN A 248 -9.15 15.48 -8.31
CA GLN A 248 -9.93 16.49 -7.60
C GLN A 248 -11.36 16.02 -7.30
N ALA A 249 -12.03 15.37 -8.25
CA ALA A 249 -13.37 14.83 -8.02
C ALA A 249 -13.37 13.77 -6.91
N VAL A 250 -12.39 12.87 -6.91
CA VAL A 250 -12.22 11.84 -5.86
C VAL A 250 -11.89 12.49 -4.52
N SER A 251 -11.02 13.50 -4.49
CA SER A 251 -10.67 14.22 -3.26
C SER A 251 -11.88 14.94 -2.66
N ALA A 252 -12.72 15.58 -3.47
CA ALA A 252 -13.93 16.24 -3.02
C ALA A 252 -14.95 15.24 -2.44
N LEU A 253 -15.18 14.11 -3.12
CA LEU A 253 -16.07 13.05 -2.64
C LEU A 253 -15.57 12.52 -1.29
N VAL A 254 -14.29 12.15 -1.19
CA VAL A 254 -13.75 11.56 0.04
C VAL A 254 -13.66 12.58 1.16
N GLY A 255 -13.37 13.85 0.86
CA GLY A 255 -13.44 14.94 1.83
C GLY A 255 -14.83 15.05 2.46
N PHE A 256 -15.87 15.08 1.63
CA PHE A 256 -17.27 15.09 2.10
C PHE A 256 -17.65 13.80 2.85
N ALA A 257 -17.31 12.63 2.29
CA ALA A 257 -17.66 11.33 2.87
C ALA A 257 -17.00 11.07 4.24
N THR A 258 -15.92 11.77 4.54
CA THR A 258 -15.18 11.63 5.81
C THR A 258 -15.48 12.73 6.83
N GLU A 259 -16.54 13.51 6.61
CA GLU A 259 -17.04 14.44 7.61
C GLU A 259 -17.56 13.70 8.86
N PRO A 260 -17.36 14.25 10.09
CA PRO A 260 -17.57 13.51 11.34
C PRO A 260 -18.96 12.88 11.50
N GLN A 261 -20.00 13.52 10.98
CA GLN A 261 -21.38 13.02 11.08
C GLN A 261 -21.62 11.72 10.31
N PHE A 262 -20.77 11.35 9.35
CA PHE A 262 -20.91 10.13 8.57
C PHE A 262 -20.11 8.96 9.13
N LEU A 263 -19.24 9.19 10.12
CA LEU A 263 -18.29 8.19 10.60
C LEU A 263 -18.81 7.35 11.78
N GLY A 264 -19.98 7.70 12.33
CA GLY A 264 -20.49 7.04 13.53
C GLY A 264 -19.61 7.33 14.76
N ARG A 265 -19.45 6.36 15.65
CA ARG A 265 -18.65 6.53 16.88
C ARG A 265 -17.61 5.42 17.02
N PRO A 266 -16.34 5.74 17.34
CA PRO A 266 -15.33 4.72 17.63
C PRO A 266 -15.69 3.94 18.90
N ALA A 267 -15.05 2.79 19.10
CA ALA A 267 -15.23 2.02 20.33
C ALA A 267 -14.79 2.80 21.56
N SER A 268 -15.53 2.65 22.66
CA SER A 268 -15.11 3.14 23.97
C SER A 268 -14.37 2.02 24.67
N VAL A 269 -13.05 2.12 24.78
CA VAL A 269 -12.21 1.05 25.32
C VAL A 269 -11.81 1.33 26.77
N SER A 270 -11.85 0.30 27.61
CA SER A 270 -11.35 0.37 28.99
C SER A 270 -9.82 0.53 29.02
N THR A 271 -9.24 0.88 30.18
CA THR A 271 -7.79 1.00 30.34
C THR A 271 -7.06 -0.30 29.99
N GLU A 272 -7.63 -1.44 30.37
CA GLU A 272 -7.11 -2.77 30.04
C GLU A 272 -7.16 -3.01 28.53
N GLY A 273 -8.33 -2.79 27.90
CA GLY A 273 -8.48 -2.97 26.45
C GLY A 273 -7.55 -2.07 25.65
N LYS A 274 -7.31 -0.84 26.12
CA LYS A 274 -6.32 0.08 25.54
C LYS A 274 -4.88 -0.43 25.69
N GLY A 275 -4.56 -1.09 26.81
CA GLY A 275 -3.27 -1.74 27.02
C GLY A 275 -3.02 -2.85 25.99
N VAL A 276 -4.00 -3.75 25.81
CA VAL A 276 -3.93 -4.82 24.80
C VAL A 276 -3.80 -4.24 23.39
N GLN A 277 -4.62 -3.25 23.05
CA GLN A 277 -4.60 -2.58 21.76
C GLN A 277 -3.21 -1.98 21.48
N THR A 278 -2.65 -1.26 22.45
CA THR A 278 -1.34 -0.61 22.31
C THR A 278 -0.22 -1.63 22.09
N ALA A 279 -0.29 -2.78 22.76
CA ALA A 279 0.69 -3.85 22.58
C ALA A 279 0.66 -4.42 21.15
N VAL A 280 -0.53 -4.76 20.65
CA VAL A 280 -0.70 -5.34 19.30
C VAL A 280 -0.32 -4.32 18.22
N LEU A 281 -0.84 -3.09 18.31
CA LEU A 281 -0.52 -2.03 17.34
C LEU A 281 0.96 -1.66 17.37
N GLY A 282 1.60 -1.64 18.53
CA GLY A 282 3.04 -1.40 18.68
C GLY A 282 3.89 -2.51 18.05
N GLY A 283 3.46 -3.77 18.20
CA GLY A 283 4.08 -4.91 17.50
C GLY A 283 3.97 -4.78 15.99
N ALA A 284 2.77 -4.47 15.47
CA ALA A 284 2.54 -4.26 14.04
C ALA A 284 3.36 -3.08 13.50
N MET A 285 3.44 -1.98 14.25
CA MET A 285 4.24 -0.81 13.89
C MET A 285 5.74 -1.13 13.84
N SER A 286 6.21 -2.05 14.69
CA SER A 286 7.61 -2.51 14.65
C SER A 286 7.90 -3.27 13.36
N VAL A 287 6.99 -4.14 12.91
CA VAL A 287 7.08 -4.83 11.61
C VAL A 287 7.08 -3.82 10.46
N VAL A 288 6.10 -2.92 10.42
CA VAL A 288 5.99 -1.90 9.37
C VAL A 288 7.24 -1.04 9.30
N SER A 289 7.73 -0.54 10.44
CA SER A 289 8.92 0.31 10.49
C SER A 289 10.15 -0.43 9.94
N ALA A 290 10.33 -1.70 10.31
CA ALA A 290 11.42 -2.52 9.80
C ALA A 290 11.31 -2.76 8.28
N CYS A 291 10.11 -3.05 7.76
CA CYS A 291 9.87 -3.20 6.33
C CYS A 291 10.15 -1.91 5.55
N VAL A 292 9.75 -0.74 6.09
CA VAL A 292 10.05 0.57 5.49
C VAL A 292 11.56 0.82 5.43
N LEU A 293 12.29 0.49 6.50
CA LEU A 293 13.76 0.59 6.53
C LEU A 293 14.41 -0.37 5.54
N LEU A 294 13.91 -1.60 5.42
CA LEU A 294 14.37 -2.57 4.43
C LEU A 294 14.16 -2.05 3.00
N THR A 295 12.98 -1.53 2.69
CA THR A 295 12.67 -0.92 1.39
C THR A 295 13.58 0.28 1.10
N GLN A 296 13.87 1.11 2.11
CA GLN A 296 14.83 2.22 1.97
C GLN A 296 16.25 1.69 1.69
N GLY A 297 16.68 0.65 2.39
CA GLY A 297 17.98 0.02 2.16
C GLY A 297 18.11 -0.55 0.74
N LEU A 298 17.06 -1.19 0.21
CA LEU A 298 17.02 -1.67 -1.17
C LEU A 298 17.14 -0.53 -2.18
N ARG A 299 16.45 0.59 -1.93
CA ARG A 299 16.53 1.79 -2.74
C ARG A 299 17.95 2.37 -2.76
N ASP A 300 18.58 2.47 -1.60
CA ASP A 300 19.96 2.97 -1.47
C ASP A 300 20.92 2.07 -2.26
N VAL A 301 20.78 0.75 -2.18
CA VAL A 301 21.57 -0.23 -2.97
C VAL A 301 21.30 -0.09 -4.47
N ALA A 302 20.04 0.11 -4.89
CA ALA A 302 19.69 0.26 -6.30
C ALA A 302 20.29 1.53 -6.93
N GLN A 303 20.42 2.62 -6.16
CA GLN A 303 20.89 3.92 -6.66
C GLN A 303 22.42 4.01 -6.77
N HIS A 304 23.17 3.17 -6.06
CA HIS A 304 24.63 3.23 -6.02
C HIS A 304 25.29 2.09 -6.81
N PRO A 305 26.29 2.38 -7.66
CA PRO A 305 27.06 1.34 -8.35
C PRO A 305 27.90 0.53 -7.36
N ASP A 306 28.17 -0.75 -7.68
CA ASP A 306 28.91 -1.67 -6.80
C ASP A 306 30.35 -1.21 -6.52
N SER A 307 30.88 -0.26 -7.31
CA SER A 307 32.19 0.39 -7.10
C SER A 307 32.20 1.47 -6.00
N SER A 308 31.05 1.77 -5.40
CA SER A 308 30.96 2.74 -4.29
C SER A 308 31.53 2.15 -3.00
N SER A 309 32.44 2.86 -2.33
CA SER A 309 32.95 2.48 -1.00
C SER A 309 31.85 2.36 0.07
N LYS A 310 30.66 2.91 -0.18
CA LYS A 310 29.50 2.87 0.73
C LYS A 310 28.59 1.66 0.52
N ILE A 311 28.79 0.83 -0.52
CA ILE A 311 27.90 -0.30 -0.81
C ILE A 311 27.89 -1.34 0.32
N ALA A 312 29.02 -1.53 1.00
CA ALA A 312 29.14 -2.42 2.15
C ALA A 312 28.27 -1.94 3.33
N GLU A 313 28.25 -0.62 3.58
CA GLU A 313 27.43 0.00 4.61
C GLU A 313 25.93 -0.14 4.30
N TYR A 314 25.52 0.08 3.04
CA TYR A 314 24.13 -0.10 2.64
C TYR A 314 23.66 -1.56 2.75
N ARG A 315 24.52 -2.52 2.38
CA ARG A 315 24.24 -3.95 2.55
C ARG A 315 24.16 -4.34 4.03
N GLU A 316 24.99 -3.75 4.89
CA GLU A 316 24.91 -3.93 6.35
C GLU A 316 23.57 -3.44 6.91
N ARG A 317 23.20 -2.20 6.57
CA ARG A 317 21.91 -1.60 6.96
C ARG A 317 20.72 -2.43 6.49
N LEU A 318 20.79 -2.98 5.27
CA LEU A 318 19.76 -3.85 4.73
C LEU A 318 19.65 -5.15 5.53
N ARG A 319 20.77 -5.79 5.89
CA ARG A 319 20.78 -6.99 6.73
C ARG A 319 20.18 -6.72 8.11
N ASN A 320 20.58 -5.61 8.74
CA ASN A 320 20.03 -5.20 10.03
C ASN A 320 18.52 -4.95 9.95
N SER A 321 18.05 -4.36 8.84
CA SER A 321 16.61 -4.15 8.63
C SER A 321 15.85 -5.47 8.46
N ALA A 322 16.44 -6.46 7.76
CA ALA A 322 15.85 -7.80 7.64
C ALA A 322 15.79 -8.54 8.99
N CYS A 323 16.82 -8.43 9.82
CA CYS A 323 16.78 -8.94 11.20
C CYS A 323 15.68 -8.24 12.00
N ALA A 324 15.56 -6.91 11.90
CA ALA A 324 14.51 -6.15 12.57
C ALA A 324 13.09 -6.53 12.12
N VAL A 325 12.89 -6.99 10.88
CA VAL A 325 11.59 -7.54 10.43
C VAL A 325 11.26 -8.81 11.21
N SER A 326 12.22 -9.72 11.36
CA SER A 326 12.04 -10.95 12.16
C SER A 326 11.77 -10.65 13.64
N ASP A 327 12.50 -9.69 14.21
CA ASP A 327 12.28 -9.25 15.59
C ASP A 327 10.89 -8.61 15.77
N GLY A 328 10.47 -7.77 14.82
CA GLY A 328 9.13 -7.19 14.78
C GLY A 328 8.03 -8.25 14.71
N CYS A 329 8.20 -9.26 13.84
CA CYS A 329 7.28 -10.39 13.73
C CYS A 329 7.17 -11.17 15.06
N THR A 330 8.29 -11.35 15.75
CA THR A 330 8.35 -12.00 17.05
C THR A 330 7.58 -11.20 18.10
N LEU A 331 7.84 -9.89 18.19
CA LEU A 331 7.15 -8.99 19.10
C LEU A 331 5.64 -8.96 18.87
N LEU A 332 5.20 -8.89 17.61
CA LEU A 332 3.79 -8.92 17.25
C LEU A 332 3.14 -10.25 17.63
N THR A 333 3.78 -11.37 17.32
CA THR A 333 3.28 -12.70 17.68
C THR A 333 3.15 -12.86 19.20
N GLN A 334 4.13 -12.37 19.95
CA GLN A 334 4.09 -12.37 21.40
C GLN A 334 2.94 -11.50 21.93
N ALA A 335 2.81 -10.26 21.43
CA ALA A 335 1.74 -9.35 21.83
C ALA A 335 0.34 -9.93 21.57
N LEU A 336 0.17 -10.66 20.47
CA LEU A 336 -1.09 -11.34 20.15
C LEU A 336 -1.37 -12.56 21.03
N ARG A 337 -0.33 -13.29 21.47
CA ARG A 337 -0.50 -14.45 22.35
C ARG A 337 -0.76 -14.05 23.79
N GLU A 338 -0.01 -13.07 24.28
CA GLU A 338 -0.01 -12.64 25.68
C GLU A 338 -1.00 -11.51 25.94
N ARG A 339 -1.61 -10.93 24.89
CA ARG A 339 -2.48 -9.75 24.94
C ARG A 339 -1.85 -8.59 25.75
N SER A 340 -0.53 -8.51 25.79
CA SER A 340 0.22 -7.55 26.60
C SER A 340 1.53 -7.17 25.92
N SER A 341 2.17 -6.08 26.37
CA SER A 341 3.40 -5.62 25.74
C SER A 341 4.58 -6.51 26.14
N PRO A 342 5.40 -6.99 25.19
CA PRO A 342 6.66 -7.67 25.51
C PRO A 342 7.62 -6.79 26.33
N ARG A 343 7.51 -5.47 26.20
CA ARG A 343 8.36 -4.49 26.92
C ARG A 343 7.93 -4.26 28.37
N THR A 344 6.84 -4.86 28.83
CA THR A 344 6.38 -4.80 30.23
C THR A 344 6.65 -6.09 31.02
N LEU A 345 7.25 -7.11 30.40
CA LEU A 345 7.74 -8.26 31.16
C LEU A 345 9.02 -7.84 31.90
N PRO A 346 9.10 -8.03 33.25
CA PRO A 346 10.37 -7.88 33.94
C PRO A 346 11.38 -8.86 33.33
N PRO A 347 12.67 -8.52 33.27
CA PRO A 347 13.68 -9.45 32.79
C PRO A 347 13.59 -10.73 33.61
N VAL A 348 13.34 -11.86 32.93
CA VAL A 348 13.47 -13.20 33.51
C VAL A 348 14.94 -13.39 33.82
N ASN A 349 15.36 -12.91 34.99
CA ASN A 349 16.51 -13.33 35.78
C ASN A 349 16.69 -12.37 36.97
N SER A 350 16.09 -12.73 38.09
CA SER A 350 16.72 -12.54 39.41
C SER A 350 16.30 -13.74 40.25
N VAL A 351 16.94 -14.86 39.95
CA VAL A 351 17.03 -15.97 40.90
C VAL A 351 17.83 -15.46 42.08
N THR A 352 17.21 -15.45 43.26
CA THR A 352 17.87 -15.67 44.54
C THR A 352 17.02 -16.63 45.33
#